data_AF-A0A525HGS3-F1
#
_entry.id   AF-A0A525HGS3-F1
#
_cell.length_a   1.000
_cell.length_b   1.000
_cell.length_c   1.000
_cell.angle_alpha   90.00
_cell.angle_beta   90.00
_cell.angle_gamma   90.00
#
_symmetry.space_group_name_H-M   'P 1'
#
loop_
_entity.id
_entity.type
_entity.pdbx_description
1 polymer ?
#
loop_
_entity_poly.entity_id
_entity_poly.type
_entity_poly.pdbx_seq_one_letter_code
_entity_poly.pdbx_strand_id
1 'polypeptide(L)'
;MAFTVSEQRAGLASNETLVDLDDGHCIAVAVEPSWLANGSGVAIRASARWVDSDGQTHTCPAGQHVELTFSHTADAASVERHGLAALSKEVLLLVLGEAPTLVDHDNEDGTTHSAPIIAFGDDVRLNASVRRAIAVVGAVGTINAGSVLG
;
A
#
# COMPACT_ATOMS: atom_id res chain seq x y z
N MET A 1 11.18 -10.24 0.21
CA MET A 1 11.21 -8.94 0.92
C MET A 1 10.21 -9.00 2.05
N ALA A 2 10.57 -8.51 3.24
CA ALA A 2 9.80 -8.67 4.47
C ALA A 2 9.66 -7.31 5.15
N PHE A 3 8.43 -6.85 5.33
CA PHE A 3 8.13 -5.75 6.24
C PHE A 3 7.85 -6.31 7.63
N THR A 4 8.18 -5.55 8.68
CA THR A 4 7.93 -5.99 10.06
C THR A 4 6.76 -5.22 10.64
N VAL A 5 5.82 -5.94 11.25
CA VAL A 5 4.69 -5.36 11.98
C VAL A 5 5.16 -4.97 13.39
N SER A 6 5.03 -3.70 13.72
CA SER A 6 5.41 -3.13 15.02
C SER A 6 4.16 -2.87 15.90
N GLU A 7 4.33 -2.85 17.24
CA GLU A 7 3.23 -2.61 18.19
C GLU A 7 2.54 -1.26 17.98
N GLN A 8 1.27 -1.18 18.41
CA GLN A 8 0.42 0.00 18.32
C GLN A 8 1.01 1.15 19.15
N ARG A 9 1.30 2.31 18.53
CA ARG A 9 1.89 3.48 19.20
C ARG A 9 0.86 4.58 19.42
N ALA A 10 1.15 5.49 20.36
CA ALA A 10 0.38 6.72 20.52
C ALA A 10 0.34 7.48 19.17
N GLY A 11 -0.83 7.97 18.75
CA GLY A 11 -0.99 8.67 17.46
C GLY A 11 -1.47 7.81 16.29
N LEU A 12 -1.63 6.50 16.46
CA LEU A 12 -2.29 5.64 15.47
C LEU A 12 -3.81 5.63 15.65
N ALA A 13 -4.54 5.51 14.55
CA ALA A 13 -5.95 5.14 14.59
C ALA A 13 -6.10 3.67 15.02
N SER A 14 -7.25 3.31 15.61
CA SER A 14 -7.47 1.97 16.19
C SER A 14 -7.40 0.83 15.16
N ASN A 15 -7.57 1.14 13.88
CA ASN A 15 -7.51 0.23 12.73
C ASN A 15 -6.16 0.27 12.00
N GLU A 16 -5.20 1.07 12.48
CA GLU A 16 -3.89 1.20 11.86
C GLU A 16 -2.85 0.30 12.51
N THR A 17 -1.95 -0.19 11.67
CA THR A 17 -0.79 -0.99 12.04
C THR A 17 0.46 -0.26 11.59
N LEU A 18 1.51 -0.26 12.43
CA LEU A 18 2.81 0.27 12.03
C LEU A 18 3.61 -0.78 11.28
N VAL A 19 4.21 -0.34 10.18
CA VAL A 19 5.05 -1.13 9.31
C VAL A 19 6.34 -0.39 9.05
N ASP A 20 7.45 -1.02 9.39
CA ASP A 20 8.78 -0.51 9.06
C ASP A 20 9.18 -1.02 7.67
N LEU A 21 9.48 -0.07 6.77
CA LEU A 21 10.01 -0.35 5.45
C LEU A 21 11.53 -0.60 5.52
N ASP A 22 12.04 -1.32 4.52
CA ASP A 22 13.47 -1.67 4.41
C ASP A 22 14.39 -0.47 4.12
N ASP A 23 13.82 0.65 3.67
CA ASP A 23 14.50 1.93 3.49
C ASP A 23 14.55 2.79 4.78
N GLY A 24 14.02 2.26 5.89
CA GLY A 24 14.03 2.89 7.21
C GLY A 24 12.85 3.83 7.47
N HIS A 25 11.91 3.95 6.53
CA HIS A 25 10.69 4.73 6.75
C HIS A 25 9.65 3.93 7.55
N CYS A 26 8.97 4.61 8.47
CA CYS A 26 7.91 4.04 9.28
C CYS A 26 6.54 4.45 8.71
N ILE A 27 5.68 3.48 8.41
CA ILE A 27 4.41 3.70 7.73
C ILE A 27 3.28 3.18 8.60
N ALA A 28 2.26 4.01 8.86
CA ALA A 28 1.01 3.51 9.41
C ALA A 28 0.09 3.10 8.26
N VAL A 29 -0.45 1.89 8.34
CA VAL A 29 -1.33 1.33 7.31
C VAL A 29 -2.64 0.83 7.90
N ALA A 30 -3.72 0.94 7.13
CA ALA A 30 -4.98 0.29 7.44
C ALA A 30 -5.56 -0.39 6.19
N VAL A 31 -6.34 -1.44 6.42
CA VAL A 31 -7.12 -2.11 5.38
C VAL A 31 -8.53 -2.35 5.90
N GLU A 32 -9.51 -1.92 5.12
CA GLU A 32 -10.92 -1.94 5.45
C GLU A 32 -11.72 -2.60 4.33
N PRO A 33 -12.00 -3.90 4.44
CA PRO A 33 -12.93 -4.57 3.55
C PRO A 33 -14.38 -4.25 3.95
N SER A 34 -15.20 -3.92 2.95
CA SER A 34 -16.63 -3.63 3.12
C SER A 34 -17.44 -4.32 2.02
N TRP A 35 -18.37 -5.18 2.42
CA TRP A 35 -19.27 -5.86 1.48
C TRP A 35 -20.21 -4.86 0.81
N LEU A 36 -20.33 -4.95 -0.51
CA LEU A 36 -21.25 -4.11 -1.25
C LEU A 36 -22.70 -4.45 -0.87
N ALA A 37 -23.56 -3.44 -0.77
CA ALA A 37 -24.96 -3.61 -0.32
C ALA A 37 -25.78 -4.56 -1.21
N ASN A 38 -25.39 -4.71 -2.48
CA ASN A 38 -26.01 -5.62 -3.45
C ASN A 38 -25.45 -7.05 -3.40
N GLY A 39 -24.45 -7.33 -2.55
CA GLY A 39 -23.78 -8.63 -2.45
C GLY A 39 -22.90 -8.99 -3.65
N SER A 40 -22.66 -8.07 -4.61
CA SER A 40 -21.91 -8.40 -5.83
C SER A 40 -20.41 -8.57 -5.61
N GLY A 41 -19.91 -8.24 -4.43
CA GLY A 41 -18.49 -8.28 -4.11
C GLY A 41 -18.14 -7.48 -2.87
N VAL A 42 -16.84 -7.20 -2.73
CA VAL A 42 -16.24 -6.49 -1.60
C VAL A 42 -15.44 -5.30 -2.11
N ALA A 43 -15.65 -4.13 -1.50
CA ALA A 43 -14.77 -2.98 -1.64
C ALA A 43 -13.67 -3.07 -0.58
N ILE A 44 -12.42 -3.08 -1.02
CA ILE A 44 -11.24 -3.13 -0.16
C ILE A 44 -10.57 -1.78 -0.25
N ARG A 45 -10.61 -1.02 0.85
CA ARG A 45 -9.89 0.24 0.98
C ARG A 45 -8.61 -0.01 1.75
N ALA A 46 -7.48 0.43 1.22
CA ALA A 46 -6.20 0.43 1.92
C ALA A 46 -5.69 1.87 2.03
N SER A 47 -5.11 2.21 3.17
CA SER A 47 -4.42 3.47 3.40
C SER A 47 -3.01 3.24 3.89
N ALA A 48 -2.11 4.16 3.54
CA ALA A 48 -0.77 4.27 4.10
C ALA A 48 -0.41 5.72 4.32
N ARG A 49 0.20 6.02 5.46
CA ARG A 49 0.70 7.34 5.79
C ARG A 49 2.11 7.22 6.34
N TRP A 50 3.01 8.07 5.87
CA TRP A 50 4.37 8.13 6.41
C TRP A 50 4.32 8.81 7.78
N VAL A 51 4.85 8.16 8.80
CA VAL A 51 4.76 8.63 10.19
C VAL A 51 6.10 8.65 10.91
N ASP A 52 6.20 9.55 11.88
CA ASP A 52 7.28 9.57 12.86
C ASP A 52 7.14 8.45 13.89
N SER A 53 8.16 8.28 14.73
CA SER A 53 8.14 7.30 15.83
C SER A 53 6.98 7.48 16.80
N ASP A 54 6.47 8.71 16.91
CA ASP A 54 5.37 9.13 17.78
C ASP A 54 4.00 9.05 17.08
N GLY A 55 3.92 8.40 15.90
CA GLY A 55 2.68 8.18 15.16
C GLY A 55 2.14 9.41 14.41
N GLN A 56 2.84 10.54 14.44
CA GLN A 56 2.46 11.75 13.72
C GLN A 56 2.78 11.63 12.23
N THR A 57 1.87 12.09 11.38
CA THR A 57 2.04 12.02 9.92
C THR A 57 3.04 13.07 9.43
N HIS A 58 4.00 12.65 8.61
CA HIS A 58 4.91 13.57 7.94
C HIS A 58 4.16 14.45 6.94
N THR A 59 4.59 15.70 6.84
CA THR A 59 4.07 16.66 5.87
C THR A 59 5.12 16.95 4.80
N CYS A 60 4.66 17.12 3.56
CA CYS A 60 5.48 17.60 2.47
C CYS A 60 5.81 19.09 2.68
N PRO A 61 6.80 19.65 1.97
CA PRO A 61 7.14 21.08 2.05
C PRO A 61 5.97 22.04 1.74
N ALA A 62 4.94 21.57 1.01
CA ALA A 62 3.72 22.33 0.76
C ALA A 62 2.68 22.25 1.90
N GLY A 63 3.01 21.58 3.01
CA GLY A 63 2.16 21.41 4.19
C GLY A 63 1.12 20.29 4.08
N GLN A 64 1.14 19.48 3.01
CA GLN A 64 0.20 18.37 2.83
C GLN A 64 0.73 17.10 3.50
N HIS A 65 -0.15 16.31 4.09
CA HIS A 65 0.23 15.02 4.67
C HIS A 65 0.70 14.05 3.58
N VAL A 66 1.74 13.28 3.87
CA VAL A 66 2.21 12.19 3.01
C VAL A 66 1.36 10.95 3.32
N GLU A 67 0.16 10.94 2.76
CA GLU A 67 -0.80 9.86 2.88
C GLU A 67 -1.31 9.41 1.50
N LEU A 68 -1.67 8.14 1.41
CA LEU A 68 -2.22 7.53 0.22
C LEU A 68 -3.39 6.64 0.62
N THR A 69 -4.47 6.72 -0.14
CA THR A 69 -5.60 5.80 -0.02
C THR A 69 -5.92 5.24 -1.39
N PHE A 70 -6.11 3.94 -1.45
CA PHE A 70 -6.52 3.23 -2.65
C PHE A 70 -7.70 2.32 -2.34
N SER A 71 -8.61 2.16 -3.30
CA SER A 71 -9.77 1.30 -3.17
C SER A 71 -9.88 0.40 -4.38
N HIS A 72 -10.04 -0.90 -4.14
CA HIS A 72 -10.28 -1.90 -5.18
C HIS A 72 -11.59 -2.63 -4.88
N THR A 73 -12.37 -2.91 -5.92
CA THR A 73 -13.58 -3.71 -5.80
C THR A 73 -13.31 -5.08 -6.41
N ALA A 74 -13.40 -6.13 -5.59
CA ALA A 74 -13.33 -7.50 -6.04
C ALA A 74 -14.75 -8.09 -6.12
N ASP A 75 -15.03 -8.81 -7.20
CA ASP A 75 -16.29 -9.54 -7.35
C ASP A 75 -16.37 -10.76 -6.41
N ALA A 76 -17.59 -11.28 -6.22
CA ALA A 76 -17.82 -12.42 -5.32
C ALA A 76 -17.03 -13.69 -5.71
N ALA A 77 -16.83 -13.95 -7.01
CA ALA A 77 -16.10 -15.13 -7.47
C ALA A 77 -14.60 -15.01 -7.17
N SER A 78 -14.04 -13.81 -7.29
CA SER A 78 -12.67 -13.50 -6.87
C SER A 78 -12.48 -13.69 -5.37
N VAL A 79 -13.45 -13.27 -4.55
CA VAL A 79 -13.42 -13.49 -3.10
C VAL A 79 -13.51 -14.97 -2.74
N GLU A 80 -14.37 -15.73 -3.42
CA GLU A 80 -14.49 -17.17 -3.21
C GLU A 80 -13.22 -17.92 -3.61
N ARG A 81 -12.60 -17.53 -4.73
CA ARG A 81 -11.39 -18.19 -5.26
C ARG A 81 -10.14 -17.94 -4.43
N HIS A 82 -9.91 -16.69 -4.01
CA HIS A 82 -8.64 -16.28 -3.40
C HIS A 82 -8.76 -16.01 -1.90
N GLY A 83 -9.97 -15.79 -1.40
CA GLY A 83 -10.23 -15.36 -0.04
C GLY A 83 -10.00 -13.87 0.17
N LEU A 84 -10.78 -13.29 1.09
CA LEU A 84 -10.73 -11.87 1.41
C LEU A 84 -9.34 -11.44 1.90
N ALA A 85 -8.69 -12.25 2.73
CA ALA A 85 -7.38 -11.92 3.30
C ALA A 85 -6.29 -11.76 2.23
N ALA A 86 -6.29 -12.61 1.19
CA ALA A 86 -5.32 -12.52 0.11
C ALA A 86 -5.55 -11.27 -0.75
N LEU A 87 -6.82 -10.98 -1.09
CA LEU A 87 -7.17 -9.77 -1.83
C LEU A 87 -6.83 -8.50 -1.03
N SER A 88 -7.15 -8.47 0.26
CA SER A 88 -6.78 -7.37 1.16
C SER A 88 -5.27 -7.16 1.24
N LYS A 89 -4.50 -8.25 1.29
CA LYS A 89 -3.04 -8.19 1.27
C LYS A 89 -2.52 -7.60 -0.04
N GLU A 90 -3.06 -7.98 -1.20
CA GLU A 90 -2.62 -7.43 -2.49
C GLU A 90 -2.86 -5.93 -2.60
N VAL A 91 -4.03 -5.47 -2.14
CA VAL A 91 -4.35 -4.03 -2.12
C VAL A 91 -3.41 -3.28 -1.17
N LEU A 92 -3.06 -3.88 -0.03
CA LEU A 92 -2.08 -3.30 0.89
C LEU A 92 -0.66 -3.27 0.30
N LEU A 93 -0.21 -4.36 -0.35
CA LEU A 93 1.09 -4.42 -1.02
C LEU A 93 1.19 -3.35 -2.10
N LEU A 94 0.13 -3.14 -2.89
CA LEU A 94 0.06 -2.06 -3.86
C LEU A 94 0.30 -0.70 -3.19
N VAL A 95 -0.43 -0.40 -2.11
CA VAL A 95 -0.32 0.86 -1.36
C VAL A 95 1.07 1.07 -0.77
N LEU A 96 1.72 0.01 -0.31
CA LEU A 96 3.11 0.03 0.17
C LEU A 96 4.13 0.20 -0.97
N GLY A 97 3.74 -0.01 -2.23
CA GLY A 97 4.67 -0.05 -3.36
C GLY A 97 5.45 -1.37 -3.46
N GLU A 98 4.93 -2.43 -2.85
CA GLU A 98 5.54 -3.76 -2.86
C GLU A 98 5.12 -4.57 -4.09
N ALA A 99 5.94 -5.57 -4.42
CA ALA A 99 5.61 -6.53 -5.48
C ALA A 99 4.35 -7.33 -5.11
N PRO A 100 3.49 -7.65 -6.09
CA PRO A 100 2.29 -8.44 -5.83
C PRO A 100 2.67 -9.88 -5.48
N THR A 101 1.77 -10.58 -4.77
CA THR A 101 1.93 -12.02 -4.54
C THR A 101 1.66 -12.75 -5.85
N LEU A 102 2.65 -13.50 -6.34
CA LEU A 102 2.49 -14.37 -7.49
C LEU A 102 1.88 -15.70 -7.05
N VAL A 103 0.85 -16.14 -7.75
CA VAL A 103 0.21 -17.44 -7.59
C VAL A 103 0.29 -18.19 -8.91
N ASP A 104 0.48 -19.50 -8.80
CA ASP A 104 0.54 -20.38 -9.96
C ASP A 104 -0.86 -20.61 -10.53
N HIS A 105 -0.98 -20.43 -11.85
CA HIS A 105 -2.17 -20.69 -12.62
C HIS A 105 -1.90 -21.79 -13.62
N ASP A 106 -2.65 -22.88 -13.50
CA ASP A 106 -2.63 -23.95 -14.49
C ASP A 106 -3.50 -23.54 -15.67
N ASN A 107 -2.91 -23.56 -16.85
CA ASN A 107 -3.60 -23.38 -18.12
C ASN A 107 -4.23 -24.70 -18.57
N GLU A 108 -5.24 -24.61 -19.44
CA GLU A 108 -5.91 -25.78 -20.03
C GLU A 108 -4.96 -26.66 -20.88
N ASP A 109 -3.82 -26.12 -21.32
CA ASP A 109 -2.78 -26.84 -22.05
C ASP A 109 -1.77 -27.57 -21.12
N GLY A 110 -1.98 -27.52 -19.81
CA GLY A 110 -1.13 -28.15 -18.79
C GLY A 110 0.13 -27.35 -18.45
N THR A 111 0.26 -26.11 -18.95
CA THR A 111 1.35 -25.21 -18.54
C THR A 111 0.97 -24.43 -17.28
N THR A 112 1.91 -24.27 -16.36
CA THR A 112 1.72 -23.42 -15.18
C THR A 112 2.42 -22.08 -15.42
N HIS A 113 1.70 -20.98 -15.17
CA HIS A 113 2.28 -19.64 -15.18
C HIS A 113 1.99 -18.92 -13.86
N SER A 114 2.99 -18.25 -13.30
CA SER A 114 2.81 -17.47 -12.08
C SER A 114 2.34 -16.05 -12.44
N ALA A 115 1.20 -15.63 -11.91
CA ALA A 115 0.62 -14.31 -12.13
C ALA A 115 0.16 -13.68 -10.81
N PRO A 116 0.04 -12.35 -10.72
CA PRO A 116 -0.49 -11.71 -9.53
C PRO A 116 -1.97 -12.05 -9.32
N ILE A 117 -2.39 -12.17 -8.06
CA ILE A 117 -3.81 -12.39 -7.72
C ILE A 117 -4.66 -11.23 -8.27
N ILE A 118 -4.17 -9.99 -8.17
CA ILE A 118 -4.80 -8.81 -8.78
C ILE A 118 -3.81 -8.14 -9.74
N ALA A 119 -4.14 -8.17 -11.03
CA ALA A 119 -3.36 -7.52 -12.08
C ALA A 119 -3.63 -6.02 -12.15
N PHE A 120 -3.01 -5.24 -11.26
CA PHE A 120 -2.97 -3.78 -11.39
C PHE A 120 -2.05 -3.35 -12.53
N GLY A 121 -2.51 -2.42 -13.38
CA GLY A 121 -1.69 -1.83 -14.42
C GLY A 121 -0.56 -0.95 -13.87
N ASP A 122 0.49 -0.73 -14.67
CA ASP A 122 1.70 -0.02 -14.25
C ASP A 122 1.41 1.39 -13.74
N ASP A 123 0.49 2.12 -14.38
CA ASP A 123 0.08 3.46 -13.94
C ASP A 123 -0.52 3.44 -12.53
N VAL A 124 -1.31 2.41 -12.21
CA VAL A 124 -1.90 2.25 -10.87
C VAL A 124 -0.80 1.93 -9.87
N ARG A 125 0.11 1.02 -10.20
CA ARG A 125 1.26 0.67 -9.33
C ARG A 125 2.16 1.87 -9.06
N LEU A 126 2.38 2.70 -10.06
CA LEU A 126 3.16 3.92 -9.94
C LEU A 126 2.45 4.95 -9.06
N ASN A 127 1.15 5.17 -9.24
CA ASN A 127 0.44 6.24 -8.54
C ASN A 127 -0.10 5.84 -7.16
N ALA A 128 -0.33 4.55 -6.91
CA ALA A 128 -0.87 4.04 -5.66
C ALA A 128 0.23 3.58 -4.69
N SER A 129 1.44 4.16 -4.72
CA SER A 129 2.58 3.74 -3.90
C SER A 129 3.03 4.84 -2.92
N VAL A 130 3.00 4.54 -1.62
CA VAL A 130 3.50 5.45 -0.58
C VAL A 130 5.01 5.67 -0.68
N ARG A 131 5.78 4.65 -1.09
CA ARG A 131 7.23 4.78 -1.34
C ARG A 131 7.52 5.82 -2.41
N ARG A 132 6.73 5.85 -3.48
CA ARG A 132 6.87 6.91 -4.50
C ARG A 132 6.54 8.28 -3.93
N ALA A 133 5.46 8.40 -3.14
CA ALA A 133 5.11 9.66 -2.51
C ALA A 133 6.25 10.19 -1.62
N ILE A 134 6.86 9.32 -0.81
CA ILE A 134 8.03 9.64 0.02
C ILE A 134 9.22 10.05 -0.84
N ALA A 135 9.53 9.30 -1.90
CA ALA A 135 10.64 9.62 -2.79
C ALA A 135 10.47 10.99 -3.48
N VAL A 136 9.26 11.35 -3.90
CA VAL A 136 8.94 12.66 -4.47
C VAL A 136 9.15 13.77 -3.43
N VAL A 137 8.68 13.56 -2.20
CA VAL A 137 8.88 14.53 -1.10
C VAL A 137 10.35 14.69 -0.75
N GLY A 138 11.09 13.58 -0.65
CA GLY A 138 12.54 13.57 -0.43
C GLY A 138 13.27 14.34 -1.53
N ALA A 139 12.92 14.12 -2.80
CA ALA A 139 13.52 14.82 -3.93
C ALA A 139 13.26 16.34 -3.92
N VAL A 140 12.06 16.79 -3.50
CA VAL A 140 11.74 18.22 -3.35
C VAL A 140 12.51 18.84 -2.17
N GLY A 141 12.77 18.08 -1.11
CA GLY A 141 13.60 18.50 0.03
C GLY A 141 15.08 18.70 -0.31
N THR A 142 15.63 17.90 -1.23
CA THR A 142 17.06 17.96 -1.61
C THR A 142 17.43 19.16 -2.48
N ILE A 143 16.45 19.85 -3.09
CA ILE A 143 16.71 21.02 -3.96
C ILE A 143 17.19 22.25 -3.17
N ASN A 144 17.15 22.22 -1.82
CA ASN A 144 17.59 23.33 -0.96
C ASN A 144 18.88 23.07 -0.17
N ALA A 145 19.62 21.99 -0.46
CA ALA A 145 20.87 21.65 0.25
C ALA A 145 22.15 21.99 -0.54
N GLY A 146 22.09 22.84 -1.55
CA GLY A 146 23.26 23.16 -2.38
C GLY A 146 23.14 24.42 -3.21
N SER A 147 23.13 25.60 -2.57
CA SER A 147 23.81 26.80 -3.08
C SER A 147 23.72 27.96 -2.07
N VAL A 148 24.42 27.85 -0.95
CA VAL A 148 24.98 29.02 -0.25
C VAL A 148 26.43 28.69 0.01
N LEU A 149 27.31 28.95 -0.96
CA LEU A 149 28.74 29.21 -0.79
C LEU A 149 29.29 29.62 -2.17
N GLY A 150 29.57 30.91 -2.37
CA GLY A 150 30.21 31.46 -3.57
C GLY A 150 29.77 32.87 -3.88
#